data_AF-A0A537JIL9-F1
#
_entry.id   AF-A0A537JIL9-F1
#
_cell.length_a   1.000
_cell.length_b   1.000
_cell.length_c   1.000
_cell.angle_alpha   90.00
_cell.angle_beta   90.00
_cell.angle_gamma   90.00
#
_symmetry.space_group_name_H-M   'P 1'
#
loop_
_entity.id
_entity.type
_entity.pdbx_description
1 polymer ?
#
loop_
_entity_poly.entity_id
_entity_poly.type
_entity_poly.pdbx_seq_one_letter_code
_entity_poly.pdbx_strand_id
1 'polypeptide(L)' 'VDGLLRGGTHFFLVQWGAVTIASAWAFLFTLGMLWIIEQITPVKVTRPTEEVGLDEGIHGEKAYATGE' A
#
# COMPACT_ATOMS: atom_id res chain seq x y z
N VAL A 1 12.36 -29.81 12.06
CA VAL A 1 11.50 -28.78 12.68
C VAL A 1 10.06 -29.16 12.39
N ASP A 2 9.36 -29.68 13.38
CA ASP A 2 7.98 -30.14 13.24
C ASP A 2 7.00 -28.98 13.43
N GLY A 3 5.98 -28.92 12.58
CA GLY A 3 4.90 -27.93 12.67
C GLY A 3 3.79 -28.35 13.63
N LEU A 4 2.77 -27.50 13.79
CA LEU A 4 1.67 -27.71 14.75
C LEU A 4 0.99 -29.08 14.61
N LEU A 5 0.73 -29.53 13.37
CA LEU A 5 0.09 -30.82 13.07
C LEU A 5 0.96 -32.04 13.42
N ARG A 6 2.25 -31.83 13.69
CA ARG A 6 3.21 -32.84 14.15
C ARG A 6 3.59 -32.63 15.63
N GLY A 7 2.80 -31.86 16.38
CA GLY A 7 3.01 -31.59 17.81
C GLY A 7 3.98 -30.43 18.11
N GLY A 8 4.51 -29.75 17.08
CA GLY A 8 5.46 -28.65 17.23
C GLY A 8 4.79 -27.29 17.47
N THR A 9 4.20 -27.09 18.66
CA THR A 9 3.52 -25.84 19.04
C THR A 9 4.45 -24.63 19.07
N HIS A 10 5.69 -24.80 19.55
CA HIS A 10 6.68 -23.72 19.62
C HIS A 10 7.01 -23.14 18.24
N PHE A 11 7.23 -23.99 17.24
CA PHE A 11 7.54 -23.53 15.87
C PHE A 11 6.39 -22.72 15.26
N PHE A 12 5.14 -23.16 15.48
CA PHE A 12 3.96 -22.43 15.04
C PHE A 12 3.84 -21.04 15.69
N LEU A 13 4.06 -20.93 16.99
CA LEU A 13 4.01 -19.64 17.70
C LEU A 13 5.07 -18.66 17.18
N VAL A 14 6.28 -19.14 16.90
CA VAL A 14 7.34 -18.32 16.30
C VAL A 14 6.94 -17.84 14.90
N GLN A 15 6.38 -18.70 14.06
CA GLN A 15 5.93 -18.32 12.72
C GLN A 15 4.79 -17.30 12.77
N TRP A 16 3.79 -17.54 13.62
CA TRP A 16 2.66 -16.62 13.80
C TRP A 16 3.12 -15.25 14.30
N GLY A 17 4.03 -15.23 15.28
CA GLY A 17 4.65 -14.00 15.78
C GLY A 17 5.44 -13.27 14.68
N ALA A 18 6.23 -14.01 13.90
CA ALA A 18 7.00 -13.45 12.79
C ALA A 18 6.10 -12.78 11.74
N VAL A 19 5.01 -13.45 11.32
CA VAL A 19 4.04 -12.87 10.38
C VAL A 19 3.39 -11.63 10.97
N THR A 20 2.94 -11.70 12.22
CA THR A 20 2.27 -10.56 12.88
C THR A 20 3.20 -9.35 12.99
N ILE A 21 4.45 -9.54 13.40
CA ILE A 21 5.43 -8.46 13.52
C ILE A 21 5.79 -7.88 12.15
N ALA A 22 6.04 -8.74 11.15
CA ALA A 22 6.37 -8.29 9.80
C ALA A 22 5.21 -7.49 9.18
N SER A 23 3.97 -7.97 9.32
CA SER A 23 2.78 -7.26 8.85
C SER A 23 2.58 -5.93 9.57
N ALA A 24 2.74 -5.90 10.90
CA ALA A 24 2.64 -4.67 11.68
C ALA A 24 3.71 -3.65 11.26
N TRP A 25 4.96 -4.09 11.10
CA TRP A 25 6.05 -3.23 10.64
C TRP A 25 5.77 -2.67 9.25
N ALA A 26 5.45 -3.52 8.28
CA ALA A 26 5.17 -3.09 6.91
C ALA A 26 4.01 -2.08 6.87
N PHE A 27 2.92 -2.35 7.59
CA PHE A 27 1.76 -1.47 7.63
C PHE A 27 2.08 -0.10 8.25
N LEU A 28 2.68 -0.09 9.44
CA LEU A 28 3.01 1.15 10.15
C LEU A 28 4.07 1.96 9.41
N PHE A 29 5.10 1.29 8.88
CA PHE A 29 6.15 1.95 8.12
C PHE A 29 5.59 2.58 6.84
N THR A 30 4.80 1.82 6.05
CA THR A 30 4.23 2.35 4.81
C THR A 30 3.27 3.50 5.07
N LEU A 31 2.38 3.40 6.06
CA LEU A 31 1.49 4.50 6.41
C LEU A 31 2.25 5.71 6.96
N GLY A 32 3.27 5.50 7.78
CA GLY A 32 4.14 6.55 8.29
C GLY A 32 4.85 7.28 7.15
N MET A 33 5.41 6.54 6.19
CA MET A 33 6.06 7.12 5.01
C MET A 33 5.07 7.89 4.14
N LEU A 34 3.88 7.34 3.86
CA LEU A 34 2.84 8.04 3.12
C LEU A 34 2.44 9.35 3.82
N TRP A 35 2.29 9.32 5.15
CA TRP A 35 2.00 10.51 5.93
C TRP A 35 3.13 11.55 5.86
N ILE A 36 4.41 11.12 5.94
CA ILE A 36 5.57 12.03 5.83
C ILE A 36 5.61 12.70 4.46
N ILE A 37 5.49 11.93 3.37
CA ILE A 37 5.57 12.50 2.02
C ILE A 37 4.40 13.44 1.73
N GLU A 38 3.20 13.14 2.23
CA GLU A 38 2.00 14.00 2.08
C GLU A 38 2.25 15.42 2.60
N GLN A 39 3.06 15.57 3.65
CA GLN A 39 3.39 16.89 4.20
C GLN A 39 4.32 17.72 3.31
N ILE A 40 5.17 17.07 2.51
CA ILE A 40 6.16 17.73 1.64
C ILE A 40 5.59 17.91 0.24
N THR A 41 4.95 16.87 -0.29
CA THR A 41 4.35 16.82 -1.62
C THR A 41 3.04 16.04 -1.52
N PRO A 42 1.89 16.72 -1.60
CA PRO A 42 0.59 16.07 -1.54
C PRO A 42 0.52 14.91 -2.52
N VAL A 43 0.28 13.71 -2.01
CA VAL A 43 0.20 12.47 -2.78
C VAL A 43 -1.15 12.41 -3.49
N LYS A 44 -2.21 12.90 -2.84
CA LYS A 44 -3.54 12.94 -3.44
C LYS A 44 -3.75 14.23 -4.24
N VAL A 45 -4.18 14.08 -5.49
CA VAL A 45 -4.56 15.20 -6.37
C VAL A 45 -5.82 15.91 -5.85
N THR A 46 -6.03 17.14 -6.31
CA THR A 46 -7.24 17.90 -5.98
C THR A 46 -8.49 17.23 -6.59
N ARG A 47 -9.67 17.46 -5.98
CA ARG A 47 -10.95 16.92 -6.50
C ARG A 47 -11.20 17.24 -7.98
N PRO A 48 -11.01 18.48 -8.46
CA PRO A 48 -11.17 18.77 -9.90
C PRO A 48 -10.23 17.96 -10.80
N THR A 49 -8.98 17.77 -10.39
CA THR A 49 -8.00 16.94 -11.11
C THR A 49 -8.37 15.45 -11.08
N GLU A 50 -8.94 14.97 -9.97
CA GLU A 50 -9.44 13.60 -9.83
C GLU A 50 -10.64 13.36 -10.77
N GLU A 51 -11.54 14.33 -10.91
CA GLU A 51 -12.74 14.27 -11.77
C GLU A 51 -12.42 14.27 -13.26
N VAL A 52 -11.47 15.10 -13.70
CA VAL A 52 -11.07 15.17 -15.12
C VAL A 52 -10.13 14.02 -15.54
N GLY A 53 -9.50 13.37 -14.57
CA GLY A 53 -8.52 12.30 -14.78
C GLY A 53 -7.07 12.80 -14.80
N LEU A 54 -6.13 11.94 -14.41
CA LEU A 54 -4.72 12.33 -14.24
C LEU A 54 -4.03 12.63 -15.57
N ASP A 55 -4.48 12.01 -16.66
CA ASP A 55 -3.91 12.27 -17.99
C ASP A 55 -4.19 13.71 -18.41
N GLU A 56 -5.45 14.15 -18.33
CA GLU A 56 -5.83 15.52 -18.69
C GLU A 56 -5.36 16.52 -17.62
N GLY A 57 -5.51 16.17 -16.34
CA GLY A 57 -5.29 17.06 -15.22
C GLY A 57 -3.83 17.26 -14.80
N ILE A 58 -2.92 16.35 -15.14
CA ILE A 58 -1.47 16.46 -14.84
C ILE A 58 -0.63 16.49 -16.11
N HIS A 59 -0.98 15.68 -17.11
CA HIS A 59 -0.16 15.52 -18.32
C HIS A 59 -0.68 16.36 -19.50
N GLY A 60 -1.92 16.86 -19.44
CA GLY A 60 -2.54 17.64 -20.53
C GLY A 60 -2.91 16.80 -21.74
N GLU A 61 -3.01 15.48 -21.58
CA GLU A 61 -3.23 14.52 -22.65
C GLU A 61 -4.52 13.72 -22.45
N LYS A 62 -5.03 13.11 -23.52
CA LYS A 62 -6.12 12.13 -23.46
C LYS A 62 -5.60 10.79 -23.98
N ALA A 63 -5.55 9.77 -23.12
CA ALA A 63 -5.00 8.46 -23.50
C ALA A 63 -5.79 7.77 -24.63
N TYR A 64 -7.11 8.00 -24.69
CA TYR A 64 -7.99 7.43 -25.71
C TYR A 64 -8.70 8.53 -26.50
N ALA A 65 -8.75 8.36 -27.83
CA ALA A 65 -9.61 9.17 -28.68
C ALA A 65 -11.07 8.83 -28.36
N THR A 66 -11.90 9.84 -28.08
CA THR A 66 -13.33 9.67 -27.85
C THR A 66 -14.01 9.29 -29.16
N GLY A 67 -14.00 8.00 -29.56
CA GLY A 67 -14.60 7.61 -30.84
C GLY A 67 -14.40 6.19 -31.39
N GLU A 68 -14.06 5.19 -30.58
CA GLU A 68 -14.32 3.77 -30.93
C GLU A 68 -15.46 3.20 -30.08
#